data_AF-A0AAV4RVF7-F1
#
_entry.id   AF-A0AAV4RVF7-F1
#
_cell.length_a   1.000
_cell.length_b   1.000
_cell.length_c   1.000
_cell.angle_alpha   90.00
_cell.angle_beta   90.00
_cell.angle_gamma   90.00
#
_symmetry.space_group_name_H-M   'P 1'
#
loop_
_entity.id
_entity.type
_entity.pdbx_description
1 polymer ?
#
loop_
_entity_poly.entity_id
_entity_poly.type
_entity_poly.pdbx_seq_one_letter_code
_entity_poly.pdbx_strand_id
1 'polypeptide(L)'
;MENFPFVLICPFSAYPTPQFTWMKEGQILNAAINPYVVITDGGKRLEVKHAQAEHAGKYTCIAKNEAGESRKDFLIDILVPPSMDSDLTSQLTVHENGSLILNCSATGNPFPSIIWLKDGNELELDNNYFLSSDNIQLEISNVEAHDSGTYVCIATNVAGSSEKEFIVDVMCKF
;
A
#
# COMPACT_ATOMS: atom_id res chain seq x y z
N MET A 1 -5.09 -8.52 -0.93
CA MET A 1 -5.13 -7.18 -1.56
C MET A 1 -6.34 -6.46 -1.03
N GLU A 2 -6.23 -5.15 -0.81
CA GLU A 2 -7.34 -4.30 -0.39
C GLU A 2 -8.51 -4.37 -1.36
N ASN A 3 -9.74 -4.26 -0.84
CA ASN A 3 -11.01 -4.38 -1.55
C ASN A 3 -11.32 -5.75 -2.17
N PHE A 4 -10.36 -6.68 -2.18
CA PHE A 4 -10.58 -8.07 -2.63
C PHE A 4 -10.99 -8.98 -1.47
N PRO A 5 -11.79 -10.03 -1.73
CA PRO A 5 -12.12 -11.00 -0.71
C PRO A 5 -10.94 -11.92 -0.39
N PHE A 6 -10.90 -12.42 0.85
CA PHE A 6 -10.04 -13.55 1.21
C PHE A 6 -10.79 -14.58 2.04
N VAL A 7 -10.32 -15.84 1.95
CA VAL A 7 -10.97 -16.99 2.55
C VAL A 7 -9.97 -17.78 3.39
N LEU A 8 -10.36 -18.10 4.61
CA LEU A 8 -9.64 -18.97 5.52
C LEU A 8 -10.43 -20.25 5.75
N ILE A 9 -9.75 -21.39 5.67
CA ILE A 9 -10.36 -22.71 5.84
C ILE A 9 -9.72 -23.37 7.05
N CYS A 10 -10.53 -23.70 8.06
CA CYS A 10 -10.08 -24.45 9.21
C CYS A 10 -9.88 -25.93 8.81
N PRO A 11 -8.66 -26.48 8.90
CA PRO A 11 -8.34 -27.78 8.31
C PRO A 11 -8.79 -28.98 9.17
N PHE A 12 -9.32 -28.74 10.36
CA PHE A 12 -9.61 -29.81 11.31
C PHE A 12 -10.90 -30.55 10.99
N SER A 13 -10.86 -31.86 11.23
CA SER A 13 -12.02 -32.75 11.23
C SER A 13 -11.89 -33.71 12.42
N ALA A 14 -12.97 -33.93 13.15
CA ALA A 14 -12.98 -34.79 14.33
C ALA A 14 -14.37 -35.44 14.51
N TYR A 15 -14.42 -36.53 15.28
CA TYR A 15 -15.66 -37.19 15.70
C TYR A 15 -15.77 -37.17 17.23
N PRO A 16 -16.93 -36.82 17.81
CA PRO A 16 -18.08 -36.19 17.15
C PRO A 16 -17.71 -34.86 16.49
N THR A 17 -18.54 -34.40 15.54
CA THR A 17 -18.29 -33.18 14.77
C THR A 17 -17.98 -32.01 15.72
N PRO A 18 -16.80 -31.37 15.60
CA PRO A 18 -16.42 -30.30 16.50
C PRO A 18 -17.19 -29.01 16.19
N GLN A 19 -17.33 -28.17 17.21
CA GLN A 19 -17.75 -26.79 17.03
C GLN A 19 -16.54 -25.94 16.63
N PHE A 20 -16.75 -25.04 15.68
CA PHE A 20 -15.72 -24.14 15.18
C PHE A 20 -15.93 -22.72 15.71
N THR A 21 -14.85 -22.13 16.22
CA THR A 21 -14.81 -20.74 16.67
C THR A 21 -13.66 -20.03 15.98
N TRP A 22 -13.91 -18.82 15.49
CA TRP A 22 -12.88 -17.95 14.92
C TRP A 22 -12.54 -16.82 15.87
N MET A 23 -11.26 -16.48 15.96
CA MET A 23 -10.76 -15.32 16.69
C MET A 23 -9.92 -14.44 15.77
N LYS A 24 -9.92 -13.13 16.00
CA LYS A 24 -8.98 -12.15 15.44
C LYS A 24 -8.27 -11.46 16.59
N GLU A 25 -6.95 -11.48 16.59
CA GLU A 25 -6.12 -10.90 17.67
C GLU A 25 -6.55 -11.35 19.08
N GLY A 26 -6.88 -12.64 19.21
CA GLY A 26 -7.32 -13.25 20.47
C GLY A 26 -8.75 -12.95 20.89
N GLN A 27 -9.49 -12.09 20.17
CA GLN A 27 -10.89 -11.81 20.43
C GLN A 27 -11.80 -12.65 19.52
N ILE A 28 -12.88 -13.20 20.07
CA ILE A 28 -13.84 -13.98 19.29
C ILE A 28 -14.47 -13.08 18.22
N LEU A 29 -14.40 -13.54 16.97
CA LEU A 29 -15.04 -12.86 15.85
C LEU A 29 -16.54 -13.13 15.88
N ASN A 30 -17.32 -12.07 16.13
CA ASN A 30 -18.76 -12.14 16.03
C ASN A 30 -19.21 -11.72 14.61
N ALA A 31 -19.40 -12.70 13.73
CA ALA A 31 -19.83 -12.47 12.36
C ALA A 31 -21.26 -11.89 12.26
N ALA A 32 -22.09 -11.97 13.32
CA ALA A 32 -23.44 -11.41 13.30
C ALA A 32 -23.45 -9.88 13.34
N ILE A 33 -22.39 -9.26 13.88
CA ILE A 33 -22.25 -7.80 13.98
C ILE A 33 -21.22 -7.23 13.01
N ASN A 34 -20.43 -8.08 12.35
CA ASN A 34 -19.46 -7.66 11.35
C ASN A 34 -20.01 -7.92 9.94
N PRO A 35 -20.46 -6.90 9.21
CA PRO A 35 -21.10 -7.07 7.89
C PRO A 35 -20.13 -7.57 6.81
N TYR A 36 -18.82 -7.46 7.03
CA TYR A 36 -17.80 -7.86 6.05
C TYR A 36 -17.37 -9.32 6.19
N VAL A 37 -17.68 -9.97 7.32
CA VAL A 37 -17.26 -11.33 7.64
C VAL A 37 -18.43 -12.28 7.49
N VAL A 38 -18.26 -13.34 6.70
CA VAL A 38 -19.23 -14.43 6.56
C VAL A 38 -18.58 -15.74 6.98
N ILE A 39 -19.26 -16.48 7.86
CA ILE A 39 -18.84 -17.81 8.29
C ILE A 39 -19.81 -18.84 7.71
N THR A 40 -19.28 -19.81 6.99
CA THR A 40 -20.04 -20.87 6.29
C THR A 40 -19.43 -22.24 6.56
N ASP A 41 -19.96 -23.28 5.90
CA ASP A 41 -19.46 -24.67 6.01
C ASP A 41 -19.43 -25.17 7.48
N GLY A 42 -20.53 -24.96 8.21
CA GLY A 42 -20.64 -25.34 9.62
C GLY A 42 -19.62 -24.66 10.54
N GLY A 43 -19.06 -23.52 10.13
CA GLY A 43 -18.05 -22.79 10.88
C GLY A 43 -16.61 -22.97 10.37
N LYS A 44 -16.37 -23.88 9.42
CA LYS A 44 -15.03 -24.16 8.90
C LYS A 44 -14.48 -23.10 7.97
N ARG A 45 -15.36 -22.37 7.28
CA ARG A 45 -14.97 -21.37 6.27
C ARG A 45 -15.27 -19.97 6.79
N LEU A 46 -14.24 -19.15 6.90
CA LEU A 46 -14.36 -17.72 7.15
C LEU A 46 -14.00 -16.96 5.87
N GLU A 47 -14.86 -16.05 5.47
CA GLU A 47 -14.67 -15.20 4.29
C GLU A 47 -14.83 -13.74 4.67
N VAL A 48 -13.87 -12.91 4.27
CA VAL A 48 -13.97 -11.45 4.35
C VAL A 48 -14.20 -10.96 2.93
N LYS A 49 -15.33 -10.28 2.67
CA LYS A 49 -15.75 -9.91 1.30
C LYS A 49 -14.97 -8.75 0.70
N HIS A 50 -14.64 -7.76 1.54
CA HIS A 50 -13.93 -6.55 1.15
C HIS A 50 -12.79 -6.35 2.15
N ALA A 51 -11.61 -6.87 1.82
CA ALA A 51 -10.46 -6.68 2.68
C ALA A 51 -10.13 -5.19 2.83
N GLN A 52 -9.78 -4.77 4.04
CA GLN A 52 -9.37 -3.42 4.39
C GLN A 52 -8.14 -3.54 5.28
N ALA A 53 -7.37 -2.47 5.45
CA ALA A 53 -6.19 -2.51 6.32
C ALA A 53 -6.51 -3.05 7.74
N GLU A 54 -7.67 -2.70 8.30
CA GLU A 54 -8.13 -3.19 9.60
C GLU A 54 -8.41 -4.71 9.65
N HIS A 55 -8.62 -5.36 8.51
CA HIS A 55 -8.80 -6.81 8.40
C HIS A 55 -7.48 -7.58 8.41
N ALA A 56 -6.33 -6.90 8.39
CA ALA A 56 -5.05 -7.55 8.64
C ALA A 56 -4.96 -8.06 10.09
N GLY A 57 -4.06 -9.02 10.30
CA GLY A 57 -3.75 -9.56 11.62
C GLY A 57 -3.81 -11.09 11.70
N LYS A 58 -3.73 -11.58 12.93
CA LYS A 58 -3.77 -12.99 13.28
C LYS A 58 -5.20 -13.48 13.43
N TYR A 59 -5.59 -14.41 12.57
CA TYR A 59 -6.83 -15.17 12.68
C TYR A 59 -6.54 -16.56 13.24
N THR A 60 -7.31 -16.99 14.23
CA THR A 60 -7.18 -18.34 14.80
C THR A 60 -8.49 -19.08 14.64
N CYS A 61 -8.48 -20.22 13.97
CA CYS A 61 -9.59 -21.16 14.03
C CYS A 61 -9.38 -22.16 15.17
N ILE A 62 -10.43 -22.40 15.94
CA ILE A 62 -10.47 -23.38 17.02
C ILE A 62 -11.53 -24.40 16.68
N ALA A 63 -11.17 -25.68 16.71
CA ALA A 63 -12.11 -26.80 16.60
C ALA A 63 -12.17 -27.52 17.95
N LYS A 64 -13.35 -27.64 18.56
CA LYS A 64 -13.53 -28.24 19.88
C LYS A 64 -14.66 -29.27 19.91
N ASN A 65 -14.39 -30.43 20.51
CA ASN A 65 -15.39 -31.44 20.86
C ASN A 65 -15.06 -32.08 22.23
N GLU A 66 -15.77 -33.14 22.58
CA GLU A 66 -15.54 -33.89 23.84
C GLU A 66 -14.17 -34.57 23.93
N ALA A 67 -13.55 -34.87 22.78
CA ALA A 67 -12.22 -35.49 22.74
C ALA A 67 -11.09 -34.47 22.92
N GLY A 68 -11.35 -33.18 22.68
CA GLY A 68 -10.38 -32.13 22.90
C GLY A 68 -10.56 -30.90 22.01
N GLU A 69 -9.47 -30.16 21.86
CA GLU A 69 -9.44 -28.88 21.15
C GLU A 69 -8.19 -28.80 20.27
N SER A 70 -8.34 -28.27 19.06
CA SER A 70 -7.23 -28.01 18.13
C SER A 70 -7.33 -26.59 17.59
N ARG A 71 -6.18 -25.97 17.31
CA ARG A 71 -6.09 -24.57 16.88
C ARG A 71 -5.16 -24.41 15.68
N LYS A 72 -5.53 -23.54 14.75
CA LYS A 72 -4.70 -23.15 13.61
C LYS A 72 -4.71 -21.64 13.47
N ASP A 73 -3.51 -21.09 13.38
CA ASP A 73 -3.28 -19.67 13.15
C ASP A 73 -3.05 -19.38 11.67
N PHE A 74 -3.60 -18.25 11.23
CA PHE A 74 -3.41 -17.63 9.92
C PHE A 74 -2.94 -16.19 10.17
N LEU A 75 -1.85 -15.80 9.52
CA LEU A 75 -1.35 -14.42 9.55
C LEU A 75 -1.74 -13.78 8.23
N ILE A 76 -2.61 -12.76 8.30
CA ILE A 76 -3.14 -12.07 7.14
C ILE A 76 -2.53 -10.68 7.06
N ASP A 77 -1.90 -10.41 5.93
CA ASP A 77 -1.45 -9.08 5.55
C ASP A 77 -2.27 -8.60 4.35
N ILE A 78 -2.68 -7.32 4.39
CA ILE A 78 -3.50 -6.72 3.35
C ILE A 78 -2.64 -5.75 2.55
N LEU A 79 -2.25 -6.20 1.35
CA LEU A 79 -1.50 -5.39 0.42
C LEU A 79 -2.37 -4.26 -0.13
N VAL A 80 -1.88 -3.02 -0.06
CA VAL A 80 -2.55 -1.78 -0.47
C VAL A 80 -1.72 -1.16 -1.60
N PRO A 81 -2.31 -0.89 -2.78
CA PRO A 81 -1.58 -0.27 -3.88
C PRO A 81 -1.10 1.14 -3.53
N PRO A 82 -0.09 1.67 -4.23
CA PRO A 82 0.40 3.01 -3.95
C PRO A 82 -0.66 4.07 -4.23
N SER A 83 -0.75 5.10 -3.37
CA SER A 83 -1.60 6.27 -3.60
C SER A 83 -0.79 7.54 -3.36
N MET A 84 -0.71 8.39 -4.39
CA MET A 84 -0.02 9.67 -4.34
C MET A 84 -0.83 10.71 -3.55
N ASP A 85 -0.13 11.62 -2.88
CA ASP A 85 -0.74 12.78 -2.24
C ASP A 85 -1.38 13.71 -3.29
N SER A 86 -2.68 13.97 -3.15
CA SER A 86 -3.45 14.81 -4.07
C SER A 86 -3.10 16.29 -3.95
N ASP A 87 -2.61 16.72 -2.78
CA ASP A 87 -2.42 18.14 -2.45
C ASP A 87 -1.10 18.70 -3.01
N LEU A 88 -0.27 17.84 -3.60
CA LEU A 88 0.97 18.23 -4.26
C LEU A 88 0.69 19.07 -5.51
N THR A 89 1.28 20.26 -5.53
CA THR A 89 1.22 21.21 -6.67
C THR A 89 1.90 20.60 -7.90
N SER A 90 1.19 20.54 -9.02
CA SER A 90 1.67 19.91 -10.26
C SER A 90 2.30 20.89 -11.24
N GLN A 91 2.25 22.21 -11.00
CA GLN A 91 2.85 23.23 -11.85
C GLN A 91 3.76 24.11 -11.01
N LEU A 92 5.05 24.12 -11.34
CA LEU A 92 6.06 24.87 -10.60
C LEU A 92 6.81 25.79 -11.54
N THR A 93 6.99 27.03 -11.09
CA THR A 93 7.79 28.02 -11.79
C THR A 93 8.95 28.43 -10.90
N VAL A 94 10.16 28.36 -11.42
CA VAL A 94 11.40 28.68 -10.70
C VAL A 94 12.28 29.58 -11.56
N HIS A 95 13.06 30.46 -10.94
CA HIS A 95 14.00 31.30 -11.66
C HIS A 95 15.35 30.59 -11.83
N GLU A 96 16.07 30.91 -12.91
CA GLU A 96 17.43 30.43 -13.10
C GLU A 96 18.35 30.76 -11.91
N ASN A 97 19.27 29.84 -11.61
CA ASN A 97 20.14 29.81 -10.42
C ASN A 97 19.36 29.66 -9.09
N GLY A 98 18.06 29.39 -9.15
CA GLY A 98 17.24 29.02 -8.00
C GLY A 98 17.48 27.58 -7.55
N SER A 99 16.67 27.15 -6.57
CA SER A 99 16.53 25.74 -6.19
C SER A 99 15.05 25.36 -6.24
N LEU A 100 14.78 24.13 -6.65
CA LEU A 100 13.46 23.55 -6.78
C LEU A 100 13.43 22.21 -6.04
N ILE A 101 12.38 21.97 -5.26
CA ILE A 101 12.15 20.67 -4.62
C ILE A 101 10.82 20.12 -5.10
N LEU A 102 10.86 18.96 -5.73
CA LEU A 102 9.70 18.17 -6.08
C LEU A 102 9.51 17.08 -5.03
N ASN A 103 8.31 16.96 -4.49
CA ASN A 103 7.99 15.98 -3.45
C ASN A 103 6.97 14.97 -3.99
N CYS A 104 7.28 13.69 -3.90
CA CYS A 104 6.47 12.56 -4.34
C CYS A 104 6.02 11.70 -3.16
N SER A 105 5.32 12.30 -2.20
CA SER A 105 4.74 11.55 -1.08
C SER A 105 3.71 10.54 -1.59
N ALA A 106 3.95 9.26 -1.29
CA ALA A 106 3.03 8.16 -1.59
C ALA A 106 2.76 7.33 -0.33
N THR A 107 1.55 6.81 -0.24
CA THR A 107 1.15 5.79 0.76
C THR A 107 1.02 4.43 0.09
N GLY A 108 1.01 3.35 0.86
CA GLY A 108 0.83 1.98 0.35
C GLY A 108 1.32 0.93 1.33
N ASN A 109 0.91 -0.33 1.14
CA ASN A 109 1.41 -1.48 1.91
C ASN A 109 1.80 -2.63 0.97
N PRO A 110 3.09 -3.01 0.90
CA PRO A 110 4.24 -2.39 1.54
C PRO A 110 4.45 -0.93 1.10
N PHE A 111 5.22 -0.17 1.88
CA PHE A 111 5.59 1.20 1.48
C PHE A 111 6.27 1.18 0.11
N PRO A 112 5.83 2.03 -0.85
CA PRO A 112 6.29 1.94 -2.22
C PRO A 112 7.72 2.46 -2.40
N SER A 113 8.43 1.90 -3.39
CA SER A 113 9.67 2.48 -3.91
C SER A 113 9.35 3.53 -4.95
N ILE A 114 10.13 4.62 -4.99
CA ILE A 114 9.94 5.74 -5.92
C ILE A 114 11.08 5.80 -6.93
N ILE A 115 10.70 6.02 -8.20
CA ILE A 115 11.60 6.41 -9.28
C ILE A 115 11.13 7.73 -9.90
N TRP A 116 12.06 8.45 -10.52
CA TRP A 116 11.78 9.71 -11.21
C TRP A 116 12.10 9.58 -12.69
N LEU A 117 11.23 10.14 -13.52
CA LEU A 117 11.42 10.33 -14.94
C LEU A 117 11.46 11.82 -15.26
N LYS A 118 12.28 12.20 -16.24
CA LYS A 118 12.25 13.52 -16.88
C LYS A 118 11.98 13.33 -18.37
N ASP A 119 10.92 13.96 -18.86
CA ASP A 119 10.49 13.90 -20.27
C ASP A 119 10.37 12.47 -20.81
N GLY A 120 9.89 11.56 -19.96
CA GLY A 120 9.65 10.15 -20.28
C GLY A 120 10.86 9.22 -20.18
N ASN A 121 12.06 9.74 -19.86
CA ASN A 121 13.25 8.92 -19.61
C ASN A 121 13.57 8.87 -18.12
N GLU A 122 14.24 7.81 -17.66
CA GLU A 122 14.72 7.75 -16.27
C GLU A 122 15.64 8.94 -15.98
N LEU A 123 15.42 9.59 -14.83
CA LEU A 123 16.18 10.77 -14.45
C LEU A 123 17.65 10.41 -14.28
N GLU A 124 18.50 10.93 -15.15
CA GLU A 124 19.95 10.84 -15.00
C GLU A 124 20.40 11.82 -13.92
N LEU A 125 21.00 11.31 -12.84
CA LEU A 125 21.54 12.15 -11.78
C LEU A 125 22.85 12.77 -12.23
N ASP A 126 22.95 14.09 -12.12
CA ASP A 126 24.18 14.86 -12.29
C ASP A 126 24.52 15.67 -11.02
N ASN A 127 25.37 16.70 -11.14
CA ASN A 127 25.77 17.52 -9.98
C ASN A 127 24.67 18.46 -9.45
N ASN A 128 23.58 18.66 -10.18
CA ASN A 128 22.49 19.57 -9.85
C ASN A 128 21.24 18.85 -9.33
N TYR A 129 21.08 17.54 -9.63
CA TYR A 129 19.93 16.72 -9.20
C TYR A 129 20.30 15.87 -7.97
N PHE A 130 19.56 16.03 -6.88
CA PHE A 130 19.77 15.32 -5.62
C PHE A 130 18.49 14.61 -5.18
N LEU A 131 18.56 13.29 -5.01
CA LEU A 131 17.48 12.51 -4.42
C LEU A 131 17.68 12.34 -2.92
N SER A 132 16.60 12.39 -2.15
CA SER A 132 16.59 11.94 -0.77
C SER A 132 16.90 10.43 -0.67
N SER A 133 17.25 9.93 0.52
CA SER A 133 17.60 8.52 0.71
C SER A 133 16.46 7.53 0.36
N ASP A 134 15.22 8.00 0.36
CA ASP A 134 14.00 7.26 0.03
C ASP A 134 13.44 7.62 -1.35
N ASN A 135 14.14 8.47 -2.11
CA ASN A 135 13.74 9.03 -3.40
C ASN A 135 12.40 9.79 -3.39
N ILE A 136 11.82 10.08 -2.22
CA ILE A 136 10.56 10.83 -2.10
C ILE A 136 10.75 12.28 -2.58
N GLN A 137 11.93 12.86 -2.35
CA GLN A 137 12.23 14.23 -2.72
C GLN A 137 13.31 14.26 -3.81
N LEU A 138 13.02 15.02 -4.85
CA LEU A 138 13.99 15.44 -5.86
C LEU A 138 14.29 16.92 -5.67
N GLU A 139 15.51 17.24 -5.29
CA GLU A 139 16.03 18.61 -5.25
C GLU A 139 16.84 18.89 -6.52
N ILE A 140 16.54 20.01 -7.17
CA ILE A 140 17.30 20.53 -8.30
C ILE A 140 17.91 21.85 -7.85
N SER A 141 19.23 21.87 -7.68
CA SER A 141 19.99 23.06 -7.29
C SER A 141 20.57 23.76 -8.51
N ASN A 142 20.76 25.09 -8.42
CA ASN A 142 21.30 25.90 -9.51
C ASN A 142 20.54 25.69 -10.83
N VAL A 143 19.21 25.83 -10.77
CA VAL A 143 18.31 25.51 -11.90
C VAL A 143 18.69 26.27 -13.17
N GLU A 144 18.73 25.58 -14.31
CA GLU A 144 19.05 26.10 -15.64
C GLU A 144 17.86 25.93 -16.61
N ALA A 145 17.88 26.63 -17.74
CA ALA A 145 16.78 26.59 -18.71
C ALA A 145 16.40 25.17 -19.19
N HIS A 146 17.38 24.26 -19.30
CA HIS A 146 17.16 22.87 -19.73
C HIS A 146 16.53 21.98 -18.65
N ASP A 147 16.43 22.46 -17.40
CA ASP A 147 15.71 21.78 -16.33
C ASP A 147 14.19 21.94 -16.46
N SER A 148 13.71 22.83 -17.34
CA SER A 148 12.29 22.88 -17.72
C SER A 148 11.87 21.56 -18.36
N GLY A 149 10.66 21.11 -18.07
CA GLY A 149 10.15 19.86 -18.62
C GLY A 149 9.09 19.23 -17.75
N THR A 150 8.78 17.98 -18.09
CA THR A 150 7.80 17.17 -17.36
C THR A 150 8.53 16.14 -16.50
N TYR A 151 8.37 16.27 -15.19
CA TYR A 151 8.90 15.32 -14.22
C TYR A 151 7.77 14.40 -13.76
N VAL A 152 7.99 13.09 -13.84
CA VAL A 152 7.02 12.11 -13.36
C VAL A 152 7.68 11.28 -12.28
N CYS A 153 7.09 11.26 -11.10
CA CYS A 153 7.48 10.29 -10.08
C CYS A 153 6.54 9.10 -10.12
N ILE A 154 7.09 7.90 -9.99
CA ILE A 154 6.34 6.65 -10.05
C ILE A 154 6.59 5.88 -8.75
N ALA A 155 5.53 5.68 -7.97
CA ALA A 155 5.54 4.91 -6.74
C ALA A 155 5.04 3.49 -7.04
N THR A 156 5.83 2.47 -6.68
CA THR A 156 5.52 1.06 -6.98
C THR A 156 5.66 0.17 -5.75
N ASN A 157 4.71 -0.75 -5.57
CA ASN A 157 4.84 -1.88 -4.67
C ASN A 157 4.24 -3.15 -5.31
N VAL A 158 4.19 -4.26 -4.56
CA VAL A 158 3.67 -5.55 -5.07
C VAL A 158 2.17 -5.56 -5.38
N ALA A 159 1.41 -4.57 -4.88
CA ALA A 159 -0.02 -4.43 -5.13
C ALA A 159 -0.34 -3.52 -6.33
N GLY A 160 0.64 -2.76 -6.84
CA GLY A 160 0.46 -1.93 -8.03
C GLY A 160 1.42 -0.75 -8.09
N SER A 161 1.06 0.23 -8.92
CA SER A 161 1.81 1.46 -9.11
C SER A 161 0.88 2.67 -9.20
N SER A 162 1.40 3.84 -8.87
CA SER A 162 0.76 5.13 -9.06
C SER A 162 1.82 6.13 -9.52
N GLU A 163 1.40 7.21 -10.17
CA GLU A 163 2.31 8.22 -10.71
C GLU A 163 1.77 9.63 -10.47
N LYS A 164 2.68 10.60 -10.38
CA LYS A 164 2.35 12.02 -10.28
C LYS A 164 3.25 12.80 -11.21
N GLU A 165 2.62 13.67 -11.99
CA GLU A 165 3.28 14.57 -12.93
C GLU A 165 3.49 15.97 -12.32
N PHE A 166 4.67 16.54 -12.56
CA PHE A 166 5.05 17.90 -12.26
C PHE A 166 5.53 18.57 -13.56
N ILE A 167 4.92 19.70 -13.91
CA ILE A 167 5.32 20.56 -15.01
C ILE A 167 6.19 21.66 -14.42
N VAL A 168 7.46 21.71 -14.84
CA VAL A 168 8.44 22.67 -14.36
C VAL A 168 8.76 23.67 -15.47
N ASP A 169 8.59 24.96 -15.16
CA ASP A 169 8.93 26.08 -16.03
C ASP A 169 10.04 26.93 -15.41
N VAL A 170 11.17 27.07 -16.11
CA VAL A 170 12.32 27.86 -15.64
C VAL A 170 12.31 29.23 -16.30
N MET A 171 12.15 30.27 -15.49
CA MET A 171 12.16 31.65 -15.95
C MET A 171 13.57 32.22 -16.03
N CYS A 172 13.99 32.56 -17.25
CA CYS A 172 15.25 33.24 -17.53
C CYS A 172 15.24 34.70 -17.02
N LYS A 173 16.40 35.23 -16.62
CA LYS A 173 16.56 36.68 -16.41
C LYS A 173 16.80 37.36 -17.77
N PHE A 174 15.93 38.31 -18.13
CA PHE A 174 16.11 39.20 -19.29
C PHE A 174 17.15 40.30 -19.02
#